data_AF-A0A9W5R4V7-F1
#
_entry.id   AF-A0A9W5R4V7-F1
#
_cell.length_a   1.000
_cell.length_b   1.000
_cell.length_c   1.000
_cell.angle_alpha   90.00
_cell.angle_beta   90.00
_cell.angle_gamma   90.00
#
_symmetry.space_group_name_H-M   'P 1'
#
loop_
_entity.id
_entity.type
_entity.pdbx_description
1 polymer ?
#
loop_
_entity_poly.entity_id
_entity_poly.type
_entity_poly.pdbx_seq_one_letter_code
_entity_poly.pdbx_strand_id
1 'polypeptide(L)'
;MGIRETLKKREEQREANQNGGNNDFPEGVTRYVRMGKRGEVNADGRTFILLADPDNWYFYFVHEDKTFDGKRTIHRFRKHSCLHSPRETDADITQYFKPGKTECPSCRVGAKRKMYAMIPVYDLEYTTYRVIDTAEFHINNIIADYDKAEKMGRKFNPEYSLVGEAVHFKQVDKSYSLESGEATDEQIEKAKTFIGTDFSYEDLANYREENDIIALLQDAEDEAIDKSKLPAATSNEGTPIDISDDDLPF
;
A
#
# COMPACT_ATOMS: atom_id res chain seq x y z
N MET A 1 -29.91 -16.07 -5.27
CA MET A 1 -28.76 -15.99 -4.35
C MET A 1 -29.25 -15.46 -3.02
N GLY A 2 -28.96 -16.16 -1.93
CA GLY A 2 -29.34 -15.74 -0.57
C GLY A 2 -28.37 -14.70 0.00
N ILE A 3 -28.79 -13.95 1.02
CA ILE A 3 -27.97 -12.87 1.59
C ILE A 3 -26.60 -13.35 2.11
N ARG A 4 -26.51 -14.60 2.60
CA ARG A 4 -25.25 -15.23 3.04
C ARG A 4 -24.28 -15.49 1.89
N GLU A 5 -24.77 -15.95 0.75
CA GLU A 5 -23.93 -16.13 -0.45
C GLU A 5 -23.45 -14.79 -1.00
N THR A 6 -24.31 -13.76 -0.96
CA THR A 6 -23.94 -12.40 -1.36
C THR A 6 -22.88 -11.81 -0.43
N LEU A 7 -22.98 -12.04 0.88
CA LEU A 7 -21.98 -11.59 1.85
C LEU A 7 -20.64 -12.33 1.64
N LYS A 8 -20.68 -13.65 1.44
CA LYS A 8 -19.47 -14.45 1.17
C LYS A 8 -18.78 -14.01 -0.13
N LYS A 9 -19.53 -13.82 -1.23
CA LYS A 9 -18.97 -13.30 -2.49
C LYS A 9 -18.35 -11.91 -2.32
N ARG A 10 -18.94 -11.05 -1.47
CA ARG A 10 -18.38 -9.71 -1.18
C ARG A 10 -17.12 -9.78 -0.32
N GLU A 11 -17.01 -10.78 0.54
CA GLU A 11 -15.83 -11.04 1.36
C GLU A 11 -14.69 -11.60 0.50
N GLU A 12 -14.97 -12.64 -0.30
CA GLU A 12 -14.04 -13.21 -1.28
C GLU A 12 -13.55 -12.14 -2.28
N GLN A 13 -14.43 -11.27 -2.78
CA GLN A 13 -14.03 -10.13 -3.63
C GLN A 13 -13.19 -9.09 -2.90
N ARG A 14 -13.37 -8.89 -1.58
CA ARG A 14 -12.54 -7.96 -0.82
C ARG A 14 -11.16 -8.55 -0.56
N GLU A 15 -11.08 -9.83 -0.24
CA GLU A 15 -9.82 -10.55 -0.02
C GLU A 15 -9.00 -10.63 -1.31
N ALA A 16 -9.61 -11.00 -2.44
CA ALA A 16 -8.95 -11.04 -3.75
C ALA A 16 -8.35 -9.67 -4.15
N ASN A 17 -9.09 -8.59 -3.88
CA ASN A 17 -8.61 -7.22 -4.15
C ASN A 17 -7.52 -6.75 -3.16
N GLN A 18 -7.42 -7.35 -1.96
CA GLN A 18 -6.43 -6.96 -0.95
C GLN A 18 -5.11 -7.74 -1.06
N ASN A 19 -5.14 -8.91 -1.71
CA ASN A 19 -4.01 -9.83 -1.77
C ASN A 19 -3.34 -9.92 -3.16
N GLY A 20 -3.67 -9.00 -4.09
CA GLY A 20 -3.00 -8.92 -5.40
C GLY A 20 -3.18 -10.17 -6.27
N GLY A 21 -4.27 -10.92 -6.08
CA GLY A 21 -4.53 -12.17 -6.82
C GLY A 21 -3.82 -13.43 -6.29
N ASN A 22 -3.03 -13.33 -5.22
CA ASN A 22 -2.36 -14.47 -4.61
C ASN A 22 -3.17 -14.98 -3.40
N ASN A 23 -3.73 -16.18 -3.48
CA ASN A 23 -4.71 -16.73 -2.52
C ASN A 23 -4.09 -17.55 -1.37
N ASP A 24 -2.76 -17.53 -1.20
CA ASP A 24 -2.07 -18.36 -0.20
C ASP A 24 -2.02 -17.73 1.22
N PHE A 25 -2.78 -16.65 1.45
CA PHE A 25 -2.89 -16.04 2.78
C PHE A 25 -3.85 -16.83 3.68
N PRO A 26 -3.52 -17.00 4.98
CA PRO A 26 -4.48 -17.53 5.95
C PRO A 26 -5.77 -16.69 5.96
N GLU A 27 -6.90 -17.32 6.29
CA GLU A 27 -8.21 -16.66 6.32
C GLU A 27 -8.19 -15.38 7.19
N GLY A 28 -8.68 -14.27 6.64
CA GLY A 28 -8.71 -12.97 7.32
C GLY A 28 -7.36 -12.22 7.38
N VAL A 29 -6.29 -12.77 6.78
CA VAL A 29 -4.97 -12.13 6.69
C VAL A 29 -4.79 -11.44 5.34
N THR A 30 -4.29 -10.21 5.38
CA THR A 30 -4.04 -9.40 4.18
C THR A 30 -2.55 -9.23 3.93
N ARG A 31 -2.12 -9.13 2.67
CA ARG A 31 -0.73 -8.79 2.30
C ARG A 31 -0.18 -7.60 3.09
N TYR A 32 -0.97 -6.54 3.21
CA TYR A 32 -0.57 -5.33 3.92
C TYR A 32 -0.84 -5.46 5.42
N VAL A 33 0.16 -5.12 6.22
CA VAL A 33 0.05 -4.98 7.67
C VAL A 33 -0.74 -3.70 7.99
N ARG A 34 -1.79 -3.83 8.78
CA ARG A 34 -2.62 -2.66 9.14
C ARG A 34 -1.91 -1.80 10.18
N MET A 35 -1.61 -0.57 9.82
CA MET A 35 -0.95 0.41 10.70
C MET A 35 -1.97 1.30 11.44
N GLY A 36 -1.63 1.73 12.66
CA GLY A 36 -2.34 2.77 13.41
C GLY A 36 -3.11 2.25 14.62
N LYS A 37 -3.83 3.14 15.32
CA LYS A 37 -4.44 2.85 16.64
C LYS A 37 -5.34 1.60 16.72
N ARG A 38 -5.99 1.22 15.62
CA ARG A 38 -6.83 0.00 15.52
C ARG A 38 -6.25 -1.04 14.56
N GLY A 39 -5.01 -0.83 14.13
CA GLY A 39 -4.26 -1.75 13.30
C GLY A 39 -3.52 -2.79 14.14
N GLU A 40 -2.78 -3.60 13.42
CA GLU A 40 -1.89 -4.64 13.93
C GLU A 40 -0.61 -4.03 14.50
N VAL A 41 -0.10 -2.95 13.90
CA VAL A 41 0.97 -2.13 14.47
C VAL A 41 0.35 -0.89 15.09
N ASN A 42 0.10 -0.97 16.38
CA ASN A 42 -0.47 0.10 17.20
C ASN A 42 0.52 0.50 18.31
N ALA A 43 0.06 1.12 19.41
CA ALA A 43 0.92 1.56 20.50
C ALA A 43 1.61 0.40 21.24
N ASP A 44 0.98 -0.77 21.30
CA ASP A 44 1.56 -2.00 21.87
C ASP A 44 2.60 -2.62 20.92
N GLY A 45 2.50 -2.29 19.63
CA GLY A 45 3.39 -2.74 18.58
C GLY A 45 3.22 -4.21 18.18
N ARG A 46 4.09 -4.65 17.27
CA ARG A 46 4.15 -6.02 16.78
C ARG A 46 5.54 -6.35 16.25
N THR A 47 5.94 -7.60 16.46
CA THR A 47 7.25 -8.11 16.04
C THR A 47 7.16 -8.83 14.70
N PHE A 48 8.14 -8.57 13.84
CA PHE A 48 8.31 -9.20 12.53
C PHE A 48 9.79 -9.54 12.32
N ILE A 49 10.11 -10.36 11.32
CA ILE A 49 11.48 -10.41 10.78
C ILE A 49 11.57 -9.44 9.61
N LEU A 50 12.60 -8.58 9.61
CA LEU A 50 12.84 -7.66 8.51
C LEU A 50 13.50 -8.40 7.34
N LEU A 51 12.95 -8.26 6.12
CA LEU A 51 13.40 -9.07 4.97
C LEU A 51 14.29 -8.32 3.99
N ALA A 52 14.38 -7.00 4.10
CA ALA A 52 15.22 -6.17 3.24
C ALA A 52 15.68 -4.92 3.99
N ASP A 53 16.88 -4.44 3.64
CA ASP A 53 17.39 -3.15 4.10
C ASP A 53 16.66 -1.98 3.41
N PRO A 54 16.80 -0.74 3.92
CA PRO A 54 16.14 0.43 3.35
C PRO A 54 16.42 0.71 1.88
N ASP A 55 17.59 0.34 1.36
CA ASP A 55 17.96 0.57 -0.05
C ASP A 55 17.21 -0.38 -0.99
N ASN A 56 16.74 -1.50 -0.45
CA ASN A 56 15.94 -2.51 -1.16
C ASN A 56 14.44 -2.42 -0.85
N TRP A 57 13.97 -1.33 -0.24
CA TRP A 57 12.53 -1.11 -0.06
C TRP A 57 11.90 -0.54 -1.32
N TYR A 58 10.64 -0.87 -1.54
CA TYR A 58 9.94 -0.40 -2.71
C TYR A 58 9.32 0.97 -2.45
N PHE A 59 9.93 2.03 -3.01
CA PHE A 59 9.46 3.42 -2.91
C PHE A 59 8.56 3.81 -4.08
N TYR A 60 7.44 4.45 -3.77
CA TYR A 60 6.46 4.86 -4.78
C TYR A 60 5.68 6.09 -4.35
N PHE A 61 4.94 6.66 -5.30
CA PHE A 61 4.10 7.81 -5.04
C PHE A 61 2.62 7.45 -5.03
N VAL A 62 1.90 8.16 -4.17
CA VAL A 62 0.48 7.96 -3.92
C VAL A 62 -0.22 9.30 -3.99
N HIS A 63 -1.43 9.30 -4.54
CA HIS A 63 -2.35 10.41 -4.39
C HIS A 63 -3.25 10.18 -3.18
N GLU A 64 -3.20 11.10 -2.22
CA GLU A 64 -4.04 11.07 -1.02
C GLU A 64 -4.33 12.51 -0.56
N ASP A 65 -5.61 12.85 -0.52
CA ASP A 65 -6.08 14.05 0.18
C ASP A 65 -7.14 13.69 1.22
N LYS A 66 -6.81 13.99 2.47
CA LYS A 66 -7.66 13.72 3.62
C LYS A 66 -7.54 14.84 4.64
N THR A 67 -8.64 15.15 5.29
CA THR A 67 -8.74 16.09 6.40
C THR A 67 -9.38 15.41 7.60
N PHE A 68 -9.06 15.87 8.81
CA PHE A 68 -9.70 15.39 10.04
C PHE A 68 -10.56 16.51 10.60
N ASP A 69 -11.86 16.29 10.70
CA ASP A 69 -12.83 17.31 11.17
C ASP A 69 -13.02 17.32 12.70
N GLY A 70 -12.21 16.55 13.44
CA GLY A 70 -12.35 16.34 14.88
C GLY A 70 -13.15 15.10 15.26
N LYS A 71 -13.94 14.52 14.34
CA LYS A 71 -14.77 13.32 14.57
C LYS A 71 -14.41 12.17 13.63
N ARG A 72 -14.12 12.47 12.37
CA ARG A 72 -13.79 11.48 11.35
C ARG A 72 -12.75 12.02 10.36
N THR A 73 -12.10 11.10 9.67
CA THR A 73 -11.27 11.42 8.52
C THR A 73 -12.19 11.54 7.30
N ILE A 74 -12.16 12.70 6.65
CA ILE A 74 -12.84 12.96 5.38
C ILE A 74 -11.82 12.77 4.28
N HIS A 75 -12.10 11.84 3.37
CA HIS A 75 -11.27 11.60 2.19
C HIS A 75 -11.89 12.36 1.02
N ARG A 76 -11.18 13.35 0.50
CA ARG A 76 -11.66 14.16 -0.64
C ARG A 76 -11.65 13.37 -1.95
N PHE A 77 -10.81 12.34 -1.99
CA PHE A 77 -10.82 11.25 -2.95
C PHE A 77 -10.15 10.03 -2.32
N ARG A 78 -10.41 8.82 -2.85
CA ARG A 78 -9.83 7.57 -2.34
C ARG A 78 -8.32 7.51 -2.62
N LYS A 79 -7.51 7.11 -1.62
CA LYS A 79 -6.06 6.85 -1.78
C LYS A 79 -5.83 5.90 -2.97
N HIS A 80 -4.90 6.24 -3.86
CA HIS A 80 -4.49 5.39 -4.97
C HIS A 80 -3.05 5.67 -5.39
N SER A 81 -2.41 4.69 -6.04
CA SER A 81 -1.06 4.82 -6.57
C SER A 81 -0.98 5.85 -7.70
N CYS A 82 0.13 6.57 -7.77
CA CYS A 82 0.47 7.44 -8.89
C CYS A 82 1.04 6.58 -10.03
N LEU A 83 0.50 6.71 -11.26
CA LEU A 83 1.02 6.01 -12.44
C LEU A 83 2.42 6.48 -12.86
N HIS A 84 2.82 7.68 -12.42
CA HIS A 84 4.19 8.17 -12.50
C HIS A 84 4.94 7.88 -11.19
N SER A 85 5.19 6.59 -10.96
CA SER A 85 6.02 6.08 -9.86
C SER A 85 7.03 5.08 -10.42
N PRO A 86 8.14 4.83 -9.68
CA PRO A 86 8.98 3.65 -9.92
C PRO A 86 8.17 2.37 -10.01
N ARG A 87 8.75 1.31 -10.59
CA ARG A 87 8.16 -0.05 -10.64
C ARG A 87 9.16 -1.13 -10.21
N GLU A 88 10.27 -0.72 -9.62
CA GLU A 88 11.36 -1.58 -9.12
C GLU A 88 11.90 -1.00 -7.79
N THR A 89 12.58 -1.82 -6.99
CA THR A 89 13.07 -1.47 -5.64
C THR A 89 14.33 -0.60 -5.64
N ASP A 90 15.16 -0.69 -6.68
CA ASP A 90 16.43 0.02 -6.83
C ASP A 90 16.35 1.23 -7.79
N ALA A 91 15.12 1.66 -8.11
CA ALA A 91 14.89 2.77 -9.00
C ALA A 91 15.51 4.08 -8.47
N ASP A 92 16.04 4.90 -9.38
CA ASP A 92 16.38 6.29 -9.08
C ASP A 92 15.09 7.11 -8.86
N ILE A 93 14.63 7.14 -7.62
CA ILE A 93 13.40 7.83 -7.20
C ILE A 93 13.40 9.32 -7.54
N THR A 94 14.57 9.94 -7.72
CA THR A 94 14.70 11.38 -7.98
C THR A 94 14.09 11.76 -9.33
N GLN A 95 14.07 10.84 -10.29
CA GLN A 95 13.43 11.01 -11.59
C GLN A 95 11.92 11.21 -11.49
N TYR A 96 11.33 10.72 -10.40
CA TYR A 96 9.89 10.74 -10.15
C TYR A 96 9.48 11.83 -9.16
N PHE A 97 10.39 12.69 -8.67
CA PHE A 97 10.03 13.73 -7.70
C PHE A 97 9.07 14.77 -8.29
N LYS A 98 9.19 15.04 -9.59
CA LYS A 98 8.26 15.93 -10.30
C LYS A 98 7.00 15.15 -10.71
N PRO A 99 5.81 15.76 -10.62
CA PRO A 99 4.58 15.13 -11.11
C PRO A 99 4.64 14.84 -12.61
N GLY A 100 4.43 13.59 -13.01
CA GLY A 100 4.29 13.17 -14.41
C GLY A 100 2.90 13.46 -14.95
N LYS A 101 2.67 14.70 -15.40
CA LYS A 101 1.36 15.18 -15.88
C LYS A 101 0.90 14.52 -17.19
N THR A 102 1.82 13.91 -17.91
CA THR A 102 1.53 13.17 -19.14
C THR A 102 1.04 11.77 -18.80
N GLU A 103 1.77 11.09 -17.92
CA GLU A 103 1.64 9.67 -17.58
C GLU A 103 0.55 9.39 -16.53
N CYS A 104 0.26 10.35 -15.66
CA CYS A 104 -0.66 10.16 -14.54
C CYS A 104 -1.81 11.18 -14.56
N PRO A 105 -3.08 10.73 -14.70
CA PRO A 105 -4.25 11.61 -14.64
C PRO A 105 -4.31 12.43 -13.35
N SER A 106 -3.98 11.82 -12.21
CA SER A 106 -3.98 12.47 -10.91
C SER A 106 -2.93 13.58 -10.82
N CYS A 107 -1.75 13.39 -11.43
CA CYS A 107 -0.75 14.47 -11.56
C CYS A 107 -1.23 15.60 -12.46
N ARG A 108 -1.94 15.26 -13.55
CA ARG A 108 -2.49 16.23 -14.52
C ARG A 108 -3.46 17.20 -13.87
N VAL A 109 -4.36 16.69 -13.03
CA VAL A 109 -5.38 17.48 -12.29
C VAL A 109 -4.84 18.14 -11.02
N GLY A 110 -3.56 17.94 -10.69
CA GLY A 110 -2.94 18.53 -9.51
C GLY A 110 -3.31 17.88 -8.19
N ALA A 111 -3.75 16.61 -8.20
CA ALA A 111 -4.07 15.88 -6.99
C ALA A 111 -2.84 15.76 -6.07
N LYS A 112 -3.05 15.98 -4.77
CA LYS A 112 -2.00 15.94 -3.75
C LYS A 112 -1.25 14.61 -3.80
N ARG A 113 0.08 14.68 -3.91
CA ARG A 113 0.98 13.54 -4.08
C ARG A 113 1.88 13.40 -2.85
N LYS A 114 2.13 12.18 -2.41
CA LYS A 114 2.98 11.84 -1.26
C LYS A 114 3.83 10.62 -1.60
N MET A 115 5.03 10.55 -1.05
CA MET A 115 5.86 9.37 -1.15
C MET A 115 5.50 8.35 -0.05
N TYR A 116 5.53 7.09 -0.42
CA TYR A 116 5.31 5.92 0.42
C TYR A 116 6.42 4.90 0.14
N ALA A 117 6.58 3.97 1.05
CA ALA A 117 7.45 2.82 0.89
C ALA A 117 6.76 1.58 1.43
N MET A 118 7.07 0.47 0.79
CA MET A 118 6.65 -0.86 1.15
C MET A 118 7.85 -1.59 1.76
N ILE A 119 7.76 -1.88 3.05
CA ILE A 119 8.79 -2.58 3.82
C ILE A 119 8.42 -4.06 3.86
N PRO A 120 9.20 -4.96 3.23
CA PRO A 120 8.94 -6.38 3.26
C PRO A 120 9.27 -6.97 4.63
N VAL A 121 8.32 -7.71 5.20
CA VAL A 121 8.46 -8.32 6.52
C VAL A 121 7.91 -9.73 6.52
N TYR A 122 8.46 -10.59 7.37
CA TYR A 122 7.89 -11.88 7.66
C TYR A 122 7.09 -11.80 8.97
N ASP A 123 5.81 -12.15 8.88
CA ASP A 123 4.89 -12.14 9.99
C ASP A 123 5.06 -13.41 10.83
N LEU A 124 5.50 -13.23 12.08
CA LEU A 124 5.77 -14.33 13.00
C LEU A 124 4.50 -15.06 13.46
N GLU A 125 3.36 -14.37 13.50
CA GLU A 125 2.08 -14.94 13.93
C GLU A 125 1.44 -15.76 12.81
N TYR A 126 1.46 -15.24 11.59
CA TYR A 126 0.84 -15.88 10.43
C TYR A 126 1.81 -16.69 9.57
N THR A 127 3.10 -16.67 9.93
CA THR A 127 4.17 -17.42 9.26
C THR A 127 4.20 -17.18 7.75
N THR A 128 4.03 -15.92 7.34
CA THR A 128 3.94 -15.55 5.92
C THR A 128 4.55 -14.18 5.65
N TYR A 129 4.97 -13.98 4.42
CA TYR A 129 5.44 -12.69 3.93
C TYR A 129 4.30 -11.67 3.90
N ARG A 130 4.57 -10.46 4.39
CA ARG A 130 3.65 -9.32 4.39
C ARG A 130 4.42 -8.02 4.15
N VAL A 131 3.67 -6.93 3.98
CA VAL A 131 4.21 -5.61 3.64
C VAL A 131 3.71 -4.56 4.61
N ILE A 132 4.61 -3.78 5.18
CA ILE A 132 4.25 -2.52 5.86
C ILE A 132 4.27 -1.39 4.80
N ASP A 133 3.10 -0.86 4.45
CA ASP A 133 2.95 0.27 3.52
C ASP A 133 2.73 1.57 4.31
N THR A 134 3.71 2.47 4.30
CA THR A 134 3.67 3.68 5.15
C THR A 134 4.22 4.91 4.46
N ALA A 135 3.83 6.09 4.94
CA ALA A 135 4.16 7.38 4.33
C ALA A 135 5.58 7.85 4.69
N GLU A 136 6.18 8.68 3.83
CA GLU A 136 7.54 9.24 3.95
C GLU A 136 7.93 9.69 5.37
N PHE A 137 7.07 10.46 6.05
CA PHE A 137 7.35 10.93 7.40
C PHE A 137 7.58 9.80 8.41
N HIS A 138 6.89 8.67 8.25
CA HIS A 138 7.10 7.49 9.08
C HIS A 138 8.37 6.74 8.70
N ILE A 139 8.64 6.66 7.40
CA ILE A 139 9.80 5.96 6.84
C ILE A 139 11.09 6.57 7.36
N ASN A 140 11.21 7.89 7.35
CA ASN A 140 12.40 8.59 7.83
C ASN A 140 12.74 8.23 9.29
N ASN A 141 11.72 8.06 10.14
CA ASN A 141 11.94 7.65 11.53
C ASN A 141 12.38 6.18 11.63
N ILE A 142 11.74 5.29 10.86
CA ILE A 142 12.08 3.87 10.83
C ILE A 142 13.51 3.67 10.33
N ILE A 143 13.93 4.37 9.27
CA ILE A 143 15.31 4.33 8.75
C ILE A 143 16.30 4.83 9.81
N ALA A 144 15.98 5.93 10.50
CA ALA A 144 16.86 6.45 11.55
C ALA A 144 17.07 5.44 12.70
N ASP A 145 16.00 4.72 13.09
CA ASP A 145 16.08 3.66 14.09
C ASP A 145 16.86 2.44 13.57
N TYR A 146 16.62 2.04 12.32
CA TYR A 146 17.36 0.99 11.62
C TYR A 146 18.87 1.28 11.60
N ASP A 147 19.27 2.45 11.11
CA ASP A 147 20.67 2.87 11.00
C ASP A 147 21.37 2.89 12.35
N LYS A 148 20.64 3.32 13.40
CA LYS A 148 21.14 3.32 14.76
C LYS A 148 21.38 1.90 15.27
N ALA A 149 20.45 0.98 15.03
CA ALA A 149 20.58 -0.43 15.42
C ALA A 149 21.74 -1.11 14.67
N GLU A 150 21.79 -0.98 13.33
CA GLU A 150 22.87 -1.46 12.47
C GLU A 150 24.24 -0.95 12.91
N LYS A 151 24.37 0.37 13.10
CA LYS A 151 25.63 0.97 13.55
C LYS A 151 26.07 0.43 14.91
N MET A 152 25.14 0.14 15.81
CA MET A 152 25.46 -0.43 17.12
C MET A 152 25.86 -1.90 17.02
N GLY A 153 25.15 -2.71 16.23
CA GLY A 153 25.50 -4.12 16.01
C GLY A 153 26.86 -4.26 15.31
N ARG A 154 27.12 -3.44 14.29
CA ARG A 154 28.39 -3.42 13.54
C ARG A 154 29.63 -3.06 14.36
N LYS A 155 29.46 -2.41 15.53
CA LYS A 155 30.57 -2.20 16.47
C LYS A 155 31.09 -3.49 17.10
N PHE A 156 30.21 -4.49 17.25
CA PHE A 156 30.53 -5.76 17.89
C PHE A 156 30.71 -6.90 16.89
N ASN A 157 29.95 -6.87 15.79
CA ASN A 157 30.07 -7.78 14.67
C ASN A 157 30.04 -6.99 13.35
N PRO A 158 31.18 -6.78 12.66
CA PRO A 158 31.22 -6.02 11.42
C PRO A 158 30.30 -6.52 10.30
N GLU A 159 29.92 -7.79 10.31
CA GLU A 159 29.00 -8.42 9.35
C GLU A 159 27.54 -8.39 9.81
N TYR A 160 27.25 -7.73 10.94
CA TYR A 160 25.89 -7.59 11.44
C TYR A 160 24.99 -6.92 10.40
N SER A 161 23.82 -7.52 10.21
CA SER A 161 22.70 -6.87 9.55
C SER A 161 21.43 -7.08 10.35
N LEU A 162 20.55 -6.08 10.32
CA LEU A 162 19.19 -6.17 10.86
C LEU A 162 18.25 -6.94 9.91
N VAL A 163 18.67 -7.16 8.65
CA VAL A 163 17.96 -8.04 7.71
C VAL A 163 18.09 -9.49 8.20
N GLY A 164 16.95 -10.16 8.33
CA GLY A 164 16.84 -11.49 8.93
C GLY A 164 16.73 -11.49 10.45
N GLU A 165 16.74 -10.32 11.10
CA GLU A 165 16.57 -10.19 12.55
C GLU A 165 15.13 -9.82 12.94
N ALA A 166 14.76 -10.17 14.17
CA ALA A 166 13.48 -9.79 14.75
C ALA A 166 13.47 -8.30 15.12
N VAL A 167 12.48 -7.57 14.61
CA VAL A 167 12.26 -6.15 14.86
C VAL A 167 10.84 -5.90 15.34
N HIS A 168 10.71 -5.07 16.35
CA HIS A 168 9.43 -4.66 16.92
C HIS A 168 9.05 -3.28 16.40
N PHE A 169 7.97 -3.21 15.63
CA PHE A 169 7.39 -1.97 15.15
C PHE A 169 6.29 -1.52 16.11
N LYS A 170 6.30 -0.25 16.52
CA LYS A 170 5.22 0.31 17.34
C LYS A 170 4.91 1.75 16.99
N GLN A 171 3.69 2.17 17.26
CA GLN A 171 3.27 3.56 17.09
C GLN A 171 3.79 4.40 18.26
N VAL A 172 4.50 5.49 17.95
CA VAL A 172 4.99 6.48 18.92
C VAL A 172 4.52 7.87 18.49
N ASP A 173 3.67 8.48 19.32
CA ASP A 173 2.99 9.75 19.03
C ASP A 173 2.29 9.70 17.64
N LYS A 174 2.77 10.51 16.69
CA LYS A 174 2.24 10.61 15.32
C LYS A 174 3.05 9.81 14.33
N SER A 175 3.98 8.95 14.76
CA SER A 175 4.83 8.16 13.87
C SER A 175 4.99 6.72 14.35
N TYR A 176 5.94 6.00 13.75
CA TYR A 176 6.33 4.65 14.13
C TYR A 176 7.82 4.61 14.45
N SER A 177 8.20 3.72 15.36
CA SER A 177 9.59 3.41 15.70
C SER A 177 9.90 1.96 15.40
N LEU A 178 11.19 1.67 15.28
CA LEU A 178 11.74 0.32 15.16
C LEU A 178 12.63 0.02 16.37
N GLU A 179 12.38 -1.11 17.03
CA GLU A 179 13.16 -1.60 18.16
C GLU A 179 13.57 -3.06 17.95
N SER A 180 14.50 -3.57 18.74
CA SER A 180 14.82 -5.00 18.74
C SER A 180 13.60 -5.81 19.18
N GLY A 181 13.27 -6.84 18.41
CA GLY A 181 12.22 -7.80 18.73
C GLY A 181 12.78 -9.11 19.25
N GLU A 182 11.88 -10.01 19.61
CA GLU A 182 12.20 -11.39 19.99
C GLU A 182 11.54 -12.35 18.99
N ALA A 183 12.29 -13.36 18.56
CA ALA A 183 11.81 -14.47 17.75
C ALA A 183 12.58 -15.73 18.13
N THR A 184 11.99 -16.90 17.88
CA THR A 184 12.71 -18.17 18.03
C THR A 184 13.65 -18.41 16.85
N ASP A 185 14.71 -19.21 17.05
CA ASP A 185 15.62 -19.60 15.97
C ASP A 185 14.88 -20.24 14.79
N GLU A 186 13.87 -21.06 15.07
CA GLU A 186 13.04 -21.69 14.03
C GLU A 186 12.29 -20.64 13.17
N GLN A 187 11.78 -19.58 13.79
CA GLN A 187 11.11 -18.49 13.09
C GLN A 187 12.08 -17.69 12.22
N ILE A 188 13.28 -17.43 12.72
CA ILE A 188 14.33 -16.74 11.99
C ILE A 188 14.77 -17.57 10.77
N GLU A 189 15.00 -18.87 10.94
CA GLU A 189 15.39 -19.75 9.84
C GLU A 189 14.31 -19.86 8.76
N LYS A 190 13.02 -19.88 9.16
CA LYS A 190 11.91 -19.81 8.20
C LYS A 190 11.91 -18.48 7.44
N ALA A 191 12.05 -17.35 8.14
CA ALA A 191 12.05 -16.04 7.52
C ALA A 191 13.21 -15.84 6.53
N LYS A 192 14.38 -16.42 6.82
CA LYS A 192 15.54 -16.38 5.91
C LYS A 192 15.25 -16.92 4.52
N THR A 193 14.31 -17.85 4.37
CA THR A 193 13.91 -18.38 3.05
C THR A 193 13.25 -17.33 2.15
N PHE A 194 12.77 -16.22 2.70
CA PHE A 194 12.15 -15.12 1.96
C PHE A 194 13.13 -13.98 1.65
N ILE A 195 14.33 -13.96 2.26
CA ILE A 195 15.32 -12.91 2.02
C ILE A 195 15.86 -13.04 0.59
N GLY A 196 15.91 -11.91 -0.13
CA GLY A 196 16.32 -11.87 -1.53
C GLY A 196 15.29 -12.44 -2.52
N THR A 197 14.08 -12.76 -2.05
CA THR A 197 12.96 -13.04 -2.97
C THR A 197 12.56 -11.74 -3.64
N ASP A 198 12.53 -11.74 -4.97
CA ASP A 198 12.03 -10.62 -5.76
C ASP A 198 10.50 -10.63 -5.70
N PHE A 199 9.93 -9.59 -5.09
CA PHE A 199 8.48 -9.40 -5.05
C PHE A 199 8.16 -8.30 -6.05
N SER A 200 7.67 -8.72 -7.21
CA SER A 200 7.42 -7.81 -8.33
C SER A 200 6.41 -6.72 -7.97
N TYR A 201 6.43 -5.62 -8.72
CA TYR A 201 5.42 -4.56 -8.61
C TYR A 201 3.99 -5.12 -8.69
N GLU A 202 3.79 -6.12 -9.54
CA GLU A 202 2.53 -6.81 -9.73
C GLU A 202 2.12 -7.64 -8.49
N ASP A 203 3.08 -8.18 -7.72
CA ASP A 203 2.82 -8.96 -6.50
C ASP A 203 2.53 -8.08 -5.27
N LEU A 204 3.05 -6.86 -5.30
CA LEU A 204 2.83 -5.84 -4.27
C LEU A 204 1.47 -5.15 -4.42
N ALA A 205 0.57 -5.64 -5.30
CA ALA A 205 -0.45 -4.81 -5.93
C ALA A 205 -1.73 -4.53 -5.11
N ASN A 206 -1.98 -3.22 -5.03
CA ASN A 206 -3.27 -2.53 -5.09
C ASN A 206 -3.21 -1.40 -6.16
N TYR A 207 -2.42 -1.59 -7.21
CA TYR A 207 -2.21 -0.59 -8.26
C TYR A 207 -3.45 -0.52 -9.16
N ARG A 208 -3.92 0.70 -9.41
CA ARG A 208 -5.11 0.94 -10.22
C ARG A 208 -4.72 1.23 -11.65
N GLU A 209 -5.55 0.77 -12.58
CA GLU A 209 -5.46 1.15 -13.98
C GLU A 209 -5.89 2.61 -14.20
N GLU A 210 -5.50 3.18 -15.34
CA GLU A 210 -5.79 4.59 -15.66
C GLU A 210 -7.29 4.91 -15.62
N ASN A 211 -8.13 4.03 -16.18
CA ASN A 211 -9.58 4.20 -16.21
C ASN A 211 -10.19 4.22 -14.80
N ASP A 212 -9.74 3.34 -13.91
CA ASP A 212 -10.18 3.32 -12.52
C ASP A 212 -9.79 4.61 -11.78
N ILE A 213 -8.60 5.14 -12.08
CA ILE A 213 -8.13 6.40 -11.52
C ILE A 213 -8.99 7.56 -12.03
N ILE A 214 -9.29 7.62 -13.33
CA ILE A 214 -10.16 8.65 -13.91
C ILE A 214 -11.54 8.63 -13.25
N ALA A 215 -12.16 7.46 -13.08
CA ALA A 215 -13.44 7.31 -12.40
C ALA A 215 -13.39 7.84 -10.95
N LEU A 216 -12.34 7.50 -10.20
CA LEU A 216 -12.14 8.03 -8.85
C LEU A 216 -11.98 9.55 -8.80
N LEU A 217 -11.34 10.14 -9.80
CA LEU A 217 -11.13 11.59 -9.87
C LEU A 217 -12.41 12.33 -10.28
N GLN A 218 -13.28 11.72 -11.08
CA GLN A 218 -14.60 12.28 -11.40
C GLN A 218 -15.47 12.42 -10.14
N ASP A 219 -15.39 11.44 -9.24
CA ASP A 219 -16.09 11.41 -7.95
C ASP A 219 -15.43 12.27 -6.85
N ALA A 220 -14.28 12.90 -7.11
CA ALA A 220 -13.57 13.71 -6.12
C ALA A 220 -14.38 14.95 -5.71
N GLU A 221 -14.12 15.52 -4.53
CA GLU A 221 -14.68 16.83 -4.16
C GLU A 221 -14.20 17.94 -5.12
N ASP A 222 -15.07 18.88 -5.49
CA ASP A 222 -14.79 19.88 -6.55
C ASP A 222 -13.58 20.77 -6.26
N GLU A 223 -13.28 21.04 -4.98
CA GLU A 223 -12.13 21.85 -4.57
C GLU A 223 -10.83 21.04 -4.39
N ALA A 224 -10.90 19.70 -4.51
CA ALA A 224 -9.75 18.83 -4.24
C ALA A 224 -8.77 18.77 -5.42
N ILE A 225 -9.27 18.93 -6.65
CA ILE A 225 -8.53 18.75 -7.90
C ILE A 225 -9.10 19.65 -9.00
N ASP A 226 -8.32 19.87 -10.06
CA ASP A 226 -8.80 20.55 -11.26
C ASP A 226 -9.46 19.56 -12.24
N LYS A 227 -10.76 19.29 -12.02
CA LYS A 227 -11.55 18.37 -12.86
C LYS A 227 -11.62 18.78 -14.33
N SER A 228 -11.39 20.05 -14.68
CA SER A 228 -11.40 20.51 -16.08
C SER A 228 -10.31 19.88 -16.95
N LYS A 229 -9.30 19.28 -16.31
CA LYS A 229 -8.19 18.59 -16.97
C LYS A 229 -8.40 17.09 -17.13
N LEU A 230 -9.53 16.55 -16.67
CA LEU A 230 -9.90 15.15 -16.89
C LEU A 230 -10.44 14.96 -18.31
N PRO A 231 -10.24 13.78 -18.92
CA PRO A 231 -11.02 13.42 -20.10
C PRO A 231 -12.51 13.47 -19.76
N ALA A 232 -13.34 13.86 -20.72
CA ALA A 232 -14.79 13.81 -20.56
C ALA A 232 -15.18 12.39 -20.13
N ALA A 233 -16.09 12.28 -19.17
CA ALA A 233 -16.60 10.98 -18.76
C ALA A 233 -17.10 10.27 -20.01
N THR A 234 -16.48 9.14 -20.36
CA THR A 234 -17.11 8.19 -21.26
C THR A 234 -18.35 7.72 -20.53
N SER A 235 -19.47 8.36 -20.84
CA SER A 235 -20.76 7.76 -20.61
C SER A 235 -20.67 6.38 -21.25
N ASN A 236 -20.70 5.33 -20.44
CA ASN A 236 -21.33 4.08 -20.87
C ASN A 236 -22.83 4.38 -21.03
N GLU A 237 -23.16 5.33 -21.91
CA GLU A 237 -24.43 5.32 -22.60
C GLU A 237 -24.34 4.08 -23.48
N GLY A 238 -24.86 2.97 -22.97
CA GLY A 238 -25.37 1.96 -23.87
C GLY A 238 -26.17 2.71 -24.91
N THR A 239 -25.79 2.56 -26.18
CA THR A 239 -26.54 3.06 -27.34
C THR A 239 -28.01 2.97 -27.00
N PRO A 240 -28.79 4.06 -27.08
CA PRO A 240 -30.23 3.98 -26.93
C PRO A 240 -30.68 2.85 -27.85
N ILE A 241 -31.25 1.80 -27.26
CA ILE A 241 -31.98 0.84 -28.08
C ILE A 241 -33.18 1.65 -28.54
N ASP A 242 -33.11 2.10 -29.79
CA ASP A 242 -34.23 2.73 -30.49
C ASP A 242 -35.27 1.62 -30.69
N ILE A 243 -36.07 1.37 -29.65
CA ILE A 243 -37.24 0.50 -29.75
C ILE A 243 -38.27 1.35 -30.48
N SER A 244 -38.33 1.16 -31.80
CA SER A 244 -39.43 1.72 -32.59
C SER A 244 -40.74 1.07 -32.15
N ASP A 245 -41.86 1.78 -32.23
CA ASP A 245 -43.20 1.25 -31.88
C ASP A 245 -43.57 -0.02 -32.69
N ASP A 246 -42.84 -0.32 -33.77
CA ASP A 246 -42.97 -1.54 -34.57
C ASP A 246 -42.36 -2.79 -33.89
N ASP A 247 -41.56 -2.64 -32.82
CA ASP A 247 -40.88 -3.74 -32.11
C ASP A 247 -41.65 -4.22 -30.85
N LEU A 248 -42.84 -3.69 -30.57
CA LEU A 248 -43.69 -4.14 -29.46
C LEU A 248 -44.80 -5.08 -29.97
N PRO A 249 -44.85 -6.36 -29.55
CA PRO A 249 -45.98 -7.22 -29.85
C PRO A 249 -47.15 -6.88 -28.91
N PHE A 250 -48.22 -6.34 -29.49
CA PHE A 250 -49.59 -6.11 -28.96
C PHE A 250 -49.81 -6.19 -27.44
#